data_AF-A0A937UNG4-F1
#
_entry.id   AF-A0A937UNG4-F1
#
_cell.length_a   1.000
_cell.length_b   1.000
_cell.length_c   1.000
_cell.angle_alpha   90.00
_cell.angle_beta   90.00
_cell.angle_gamma   90.00
#
_symmetry.space_group_name_H-M   'P 1'
#
loop_
_entity.id
_entity.type
_entity.pdbx_description
1 polymer ?
#
loop_
_entity_poly.entity_id
_entity_poly.type
_entity_poly.pdbx_seq_one_letter_code
_entity_poly.pdbx_strand_id
1 'polypeptide(L)'
;LMGAEVIFAPHVTGCLDSPMPGRGTVDPTLWENRDRDPVALRKEFQGPKGREWLLRWLPARAYENGVYYVFTNPIGVDHDTIKPGLAMILDPYGEVLAESTALGDDVVVALCTADKMALASGGRYIKARRPDLYARLVEPLPEGQKPEVLPGWRLKLGK
;
A
#
# COMPACT_ATOMS: atom_id res chain seq x y z
N LEU A 1 8.54 3.03 -15.51
CA LEU A 1 7.06 2.97 -15.65
C LEU A 1 6.58 3.46 -17.04
N MET A 2 7.40 3.40 -18.10
CA MET A 2 7.00 3.75 -19.48
C MET A 2 6.22 5.07 -19.65
N GLY A 3 6.49 6.08 -18.81
CA GLY A 3 5.80 7.37 -18.87
C GLY A 3 4.46 7.43 -18.10
N ALA A 4 4.13 6.43 -17.27
CA ALA A 4 2.92 6.46 -16.46
C ALA A 4 2.87 7.69 -15.54
N GLU A 5 1.70 8.33 -15.53
CA GLU A 5 1.40 9.54 -14.75
C GLU A 5 0.56 9.21 -13.51
N VAL A 6 -0.25 8.15 -13.63
CA VAL A 6 -1.13 7.61 -12.59
C VAL A 6 -0.89 6.12 -12.46
N ILE A 7 -0.74 5.64 -11.24
CA ILE A 7 -0.67 4.21 -10.91
C ILE A 7 -1.93 3.82 -10.16
N PHE A 8 -2.63 2.79 -10.66
CA PHE A 8 -3.65 2.09 -9.89
C PHE A 8 -3.00 0.97 -9.10
N ALA A 9 -3.29 0.94 -7.80
CA ALA A 9 -2.68 0.05 -6.83
C ALA A 9 -3.77 -0.70 -6.04
N PRO A 10 -4.49 -1.63 -6.69
CA PRO A 10 -5.43 -2.50 -6.00
C PRO A 10 -4.68 -3.47 -5.10
N HIS A 11 -5.08 -3.56 -3.84
CA HIS A 11 -4.46 -4.40 -2.83
C HIS A 11 -5.50 -5.15 -2.02
N VAL A 12 -5.02 -6.18 -1.32
CA VAL A 12 -5.69 -6.80 -0.16
C VAL A 12 -4.65 -6.81 0.95
N THR A 13 -4.64 -5.77 1.78
CA THR A 13 -3.58 -5.55 2.78
C THR A 13 -4.08 -4.83 4.04
N GLY A 14 -3.22 -4.80 5.06
CA GLY A 14 -3.55 -4.34 6.39
C GLY A 14 -4.40 -5.34 7.17
N CYS A 15 -4.29 -5.30 8.50
CA CYS A 15 -5.09 -6.14 9.40
C CYS A 15 -4.97 -7.66 9.11
N LEU A 16 -3.78 -8.09 8.67
CA LEU A 16 -3.42 -9.48 8.37
C LEU A 16 -2.49 -10.05 9.44
N ASP A 17 -2.37 -11.38 9.50
CA ASP A 17 -1.35 -12.01 10.33
C ASP A 17 0.04 -11.50 9.97
N SER A 18 0.80 -11.08 10.98
CA SER A 18 2.07 -10.39 10.78
C SER A 18 3.02 -10.61 11.95
N PRO A 19 4.27 -11.04 11.69
CA PRO A 19 5.28 -11.15 12.74
C PRO A 19 5.85 -9.78 13.16
N MET A 20 5.49 -8.69 12.48
CA MET A 20 5.99 -7.36 12.78
C MET A 20 5.25 -6.75 13.98
N PRO A 21 5.95 -6.16 14.97
CA PRO A 21 5.32 -5.59 16.16
C PRO A 21 4.26 -4.52 15.84
N GLY A 22 3.17 -4.54 16.60
CA GLY A 22 2.04 -3.60 16.44
C GLY A 22 1.13 -3.89 15.25
N ARG A 23 1.43 -4.93 14.46
CA ARG A 23 0.58 -5.38 13.36
C ARG A 23 -0.19 -6.64 13.75
N GLY A 24 -1.06 -7.10 12.86
CA GLY A 24 -1.87 -8.29 13.11
C GLY A 24 -3.30 -8.06 12.67
N THR A 25 -4.15 -9.01 13.02
CA THR A 25 -5.58 -8.97 12.75
C THR A 25 -6.31 -7.98 13.67
N VAL A 26 -7.56 -7.69 13.31
CA VAL A 26 -8.50 -6.92 14.13
C VAL A 26 -9.52 -7.90 14.71
N ASP A 27 -9.91 -7.68 15.95
CA ASP A 27 -10.94 -8.49 16.61
C ASP A 27 -12.29 -8.34 15.86
N PRO A 28 -12.90 -9.45 15.39
CA PRO A 28 -14.20 -9.44 14.71
C PRO A 28 -15.30 -8.66 15.44
N THR A 29 -15.29 -8.67 16.77
CA THR A 29 -16.29 -7.96 17.59
C THR A 29 -16.27 -6.44 17.38
N LEU A 30 -15.11 -5.86 17.06
CA LEU A 30 -14.99 -4.45 16.75
C LEU A 30 -15.67 -4.10 15.42
N TRP A 31 -15.65 -5.02 14.46
CA TRP A 31 -16.37 -4.87 13.19
C TRP A 31 -17.88 -4.97 13.38
N GLU A 32 -18.35 -5.98 14.11
CA GLU A 32 -19.78 -6.16 14.39
C GLU A 32 -20.37 -4.97 15.17
N ASN A 33 -19.57 -4.34 16.03
CA ASN A 33 -20.01 -3.21 16.85
C ASN A 33 -19.74 -1.83 16.21
N ARG A 34 -19.29 -1.75 14.94
CA ARG A 34 -18.79 -0.52 14.31
C ARG A 34 -19.78 0.63 14.25
N ASP A 35 -21.08 0.35 14.19
CA ASP A 35 -22.12 1.38 14.14
C ASP A 35 -22.40 1.98 15.53
N ARG A 36 -22.17 1.20 16.60
CA ARG A 36 -22.41 1.60 17.99
C ARG A 36 -21.16 2.16 18.68
N ASP A 37 -19.99 1.61 18.38
CA ASP A 37 -18.67 2.11 18.84
C ASP A 37 -17.67 2.19 17.67
N PRO A 38 -17.83 3.18 16.76
CA PRO A 38 -16.95 3.33 15.61
C PRO A 38 -15.52 3.73 16.00
N VAL A 39 -15.34 4.30 17.19
CA VAL A 39 -14.04 4.84 17.63
C VAL A 39 -13.04 3.72 17.87
N ALA A 40 -13.48 2.61 18.50
CA ALA A 40 -12.61 1.47 18.76
C ALA A 40 -12.06 0.86 17.45
N LEU A 41 -12.93 0.60 16.47
CA LEU A 41 -12.51 0.07 15.17
C LEU A 41 -11.64 1.06 14.39
N ARG A 42 -11.98 2.36 14.40
CA ARG A 42 -11.16 3.38 13.72
C ARG A 42 -9.74 3.42 14.27
N LYS A 43 -9.54 3.29 15.58
CA LYS A 43 -8.18 3.26 16.16
C LYS A 43 -7.33 2.12 15.59
N GLU A 44 -7.93 0.94 15.43
CA GLU A 44 -7.25 -0.21 14.82
C GLU A 44 -6.86 0.07 13.35
N PHE A 45 -7.80 0.59 12.55
CA PHE A 45 -7.55 0.90 11.14
C PHE A 45 -6.59 2.06 10.94
N GLN A 46 -6.62 3.08 11.80
CA GLN A 46 -5.75 4.25 11.70
C GLN A 46 -4.34 3.99 12.23
N GLY A 47 -4.18 2.97 13.09
CA GLY A 47 -2.93 2.62 13.73
C GLY A 47 -1.98 1.77 12.87
N PRO A 48 -1.01 1.09 13.52
CA PRO A 48 0.06 0.34 12.86
C PRO A 48 -0.42 -0.87 12.04
N LYS A 49 -1.66 -1.34 12.25
CA LYS A 49 -2.26 -2.43 11.47
C LYS A 49 -2.77 -1.99 10.09
N GLY A 50 -3.06 -0.70 9.92
CA GLY A 50 -3.65 -0.12 8.71
C GLY A 50 -2.90 1.12 8.23
N ARG A 51 -3.43 2.31 8.51
CA ARG A 51 -2.99 3.57 7.88
C ARG A 51 -1.53 3.90 8.17
N GLU A 52 -1.09 3.83 9.42
CA GLU A 52 0.33 4.09 9.74
C GLU A 52 1.29 3.15 9.01
N TRP A 53 0.86 1.91 8.71
CA TRP A 53 1.64 1.01 7.86
C TRP A 53 1.65 1.47 6.40
N LEU A 54 0.48 1.76 5.84
CA LEU A 54 0.34 2.22 4.45
C LEU A 54 1.17 3.49 4.19
N LEU A 55 1.17 4.43 5.13
CA LEU A 55 1.96 5.67 5.03
C LEU A 55 3.48 5.46 5.07
N ARG A 56 3.98 4.25 5.39
CA ARG A 56 5.42 3.97 5.28
C ARG A 56 5.90 3.83 3.85
N TRP A 57 5.03 3.40 2.94
CA TRP A 57 5.45 3.03 1.58
C TRP A 57 4.63 3.70 0.49
N LEU A 58 3.32 3.96 0.67
CA LEU A 58 2.52 4.65 -0.35
C LEU A 58 3.09 6.03 -0.71
N PRO A 59 3.42 6.92 0.24
CA PRO A 59 4.04 8.21 -0.07
C PRO A 59 5.37 8.04 -0.81
N ALA A 60 6.20 7.09 -0.37
CA ALA A 60 7.49 6.82 -0.99
C ALA A 60 7.34 6.36 -2.44
N ARG A 61 6.38 5.47 -2.75
CA ARG A 61 6.10 5.01 -4.12
C ARG A 61 5.66 6.12 -5.04
N ALA A 62 4.80 7.02 -4.57
CA ALA A 62 4.35 8.18 -5.33
C ALA A 62 5.52 9.16 -5.55
N TYR A 63 6.22 9.53 -4.48
CA TYR A 63 7.31 10.51 -4.48
C TYR A 63 8.52 10.09 -5.33
N GLU A 64 9.01 8.86 -5.14
CA GLU A 64 10.24 8.38 -5.81
C GLU A 64 10.07 8.26 -7.33
N ASN A 65 8.82 8.03 -7.77
CA ASN A 65 8.46 7.89 -9.17
C ASN A 65 7.88 9.19 -9.77
N GLY A 66 7.44 10.14 -8.95
CA GLY A 66 6.86 11.41 -9.39
C GLY A 66 5.51 11.24 -10.07
N VAL A 67 4.66 10.36 -9.52
CA VAL A 67 3.38 9.94 -10.11
C VAL A 67 2.24 10.10 -9.12
N TYR A 68 1.03 10.25 -9.63
CA TYR A 68 -0.17 10.04 -8.83
C TYR A 68 -0.33 8.55 -8.50
N TYR A 69 -0.76 8.25 -7.28
CA TYR A 69 -0.90 6.88 -6.80
C TYR A 69 -2.29 6.67 -6.22
N VAL A 70 -3.06 5.79 -6.84
CA VAL A 70 -4.47 5.51 -6.50
C VAL A 70 -4.53 4.14 -5.83
N PHE A 71 -4.56 4.15 -4.50
CA PHE A 71 -4.63 2.95 -3.68
C PHE A 71 -6.08 2.57 -3.38
N THR A 72 -6.43 1.32 -3.66
CA THR A 72 -7.72 0.73 -3.30
C THR A 72 -7.52 -0.57 -2.53
N ASN A 73 -8.40 -0.82 -1.58
CA ASN A 73 -8.33 -1.96 -0.67
C ASN A 73 -9.74 -2.26 -0.14
N PRO A 74 -10.13 -3.54 0.02
CA PRO A 74 -11.43 -3.90 0.57
C PRO A 74 -11.62 -3.39 2.00
N ILE A 75 -12.88 -3.24 2.39
CA ILE A 75 -13.34 -2.87 3.74
C ILE A 75 -14.27 -3.96 4.25
N GLY A 76 -14.09 -4.37 5.50
CA GLY A 76 -14.94 -5.37 6.15
C GLY A 76 -14.43 -6.79 6.11
N VAL A 77 -15.33 -7.75 6.39
CA VAL A 77 -14.96 -9.16 6.59
C VAL A 77 -14.49 -9.78 5.28
N ASP A 78 -13.29 -10.35 5.32
CA ASP A 78 -12.71 -11.18 4.26
C ASP A 78 -12.09 -12.42 4.91
N HIS A 79 -12.80 -13.55 4.73
CA HIS A 79 -12.53 -14.82 5.39
C HIS A 79 -12.43 -14.67 6.92
N ASP A 80 -11.25 -14.89 7.49
CA ASP A 80 -10.95 -14.86 8.92
C ASP A 80 -10.38 -13.51 9.38
N THR A 81 -10.34 -12.51 8.50
CA THR A 81 -9.77 -11.18 8.79
C THR A 81 -10.73 -10.05 8.42
N ILE A 82 -10.50 -8.88 9.02
CA ILE A 82 -11.22 -7.65 8.68
C ILE A 82 -10.28 -6.75 7.89
N LYS A 83 -10.70 -6.28 6.72
CA LYS A 83 -9.94 -5.37 5.89
C LYS A 83 -10.24 -3.92 6.25
N PRO A 84 -9.22 -3.04 6.33
CA PRO A 84 -9.39 -1.70 6.87
C PRO A 84 -9.92 -0.69 5.85
N GLY A 85 -10.06 -1.05 4.58
CA GLY A 85 -10.30 -0.09 3.51
C GLY A 85 -9.10 0.84 3.38
N LEU A 86 -9.30 2.12 3.72
CA LEU A 86 -8.27 3.18 3.63
C LEU A 86 -7.88 3.50 2.19
N ALA A 87 -8.87 3.55 1.29
CA ALA A 87 -8.64 4.01 -0.07
C ALA A 87 -8.01 5.41 -0.05
N MET A 88 -6.98 5.63 -0.87
CA MET A 88 -6.17 6.86 -0.85
C MET A 88 -5.75 7.27 -2.26
N ILE A 89 -5.75 8.58 -2.52
CA ILE A 89 -5.10 9.17 -3.70
C ILE A 89 -3.95 10.03 -3.20
N LEU A 90 -2.73 9.70 -3.66
CA LEU A 90 -1.52 10.46 -3.38
C LEU A 90 -1.06 11.23 -4.61
N ASP A 91 -0.49 12.41 -4.41
CA ASP A 91 0.11 13.20 -5.47
C ASP A 91 1.58 12.85 -5.72
N PRO A 92 2.20 13.39 -6.79
CA PRO A 92 3.61 13.17 -7.12
C PRO A 92 4.63 13.59 -6.05
N TYR A 93 4.21 14.31 -5.00
CA TYR A 93 5.04 14.68 -3.85
C TYR A 93 4.92 13.67 -2.70
N GLY A 94 4.05 12.66 -2.84
CA GLY A 94 3.76 11.71 -1.78
C GLY A 94 2.71 12.21 -0.78
N GLU A 95 2.06 13.33 -1.06
CA GLU A 95 1.05 13.90 -0.18
C GLU A 95 -0.32 13.27 -0.45
N VAL A 96 -1.09 13.01 0.62
CA VAL A 96 -2.45 12.48 0.50
C VAL A 96 -3.39 13.61 0.05
N LEU A 97 -4.02 13.45 -1.12
CA LEU A 97 -5.02 14.39 -1.63
C LEU A 97 -6.42 14.09 -1.11
N ALA A 98 -6.76 12.80 -1.03
CA ALA A 98 -8.03 12.33 -0.51
C ALA A 98 -7.84 10.93 0.07
N GLU A 99 -8.52 10.65 1.18
CA GLU A 99 -8.52 9.34 1.81
C GLU A 99 -9.87 9.00 2.42
N SER A 100 -10.21 7.72 2.43
CA SER A 100 -11.42 7.22 3.10
C SER A 100 -11.09 6.82 4.53
N THR A 101 -11.97 7.23 5.45
CA THR A 101 -11.98 6.75 6.85
C THR A 101 -13.31 6.06 7.18
N ALA A 102 -14.07 5.69 6.15
CA ALA A 102 -15.36 5.04 6.29
C ALA A 102 -15.20 3.63 6.88
N LEU A 103 -16.22 3.19 7.62
CA LEU A 103 -16.34 1.82 8.15
C LEU A 103 -17.31 1.01 7.29
N GLY A 104 -17.24 1.22 5.97
CA GLY A 104 -18.10 0.66 4.94
C GLY A 104 -17.67 1.15 3.56
N ASP A 105 -18.45 0.81 2.53
CA ASP A 105 -18.16 1.20 1.14
C ASP A 105 -18.10 2.72 0.99
N ASP A 106 -17.08 3.18 0.27
CA ASP A 106 -16.82 4.61 0.06
C ASP A 106 -16.01 4.86 -1.21
N VAL A 107 -16.08 6.08 -1.72
CA VAL A 107 -15.35 6.52 -2.91
C VAL A 107 -14.68 7.86 -2.61
N VAL A 108 -13.39 7.96 -2.89
CA VAL A 108 -12.63 9.20 -2.80
C VAL A 108 -12.31 9.76 -4.17
N VAL A 109 -12.34 11.09 -4.28
CA VAL A 109 -12.10 11.82 -5.53
C VAL A 109 -11.08 12.92 -5.27
N ALA A 110 -10.11 13.08 -6.19
CA ALA A 110 -9.12 14.14 -6.13
C ALA A 110 -8.81 14.66 -7.53
N LEU A 111 -8.34 15.91 -7.60
CA LEU A 111 -7.89 16.54 -8.85
C LEU A 111 -6.41 16.21 -9.12
N CYS A 112 -6.13 15.61 -10.27
CA CYS A 112 -4.79 15.37 -10.77
C CYS A 112 -4.43 16.42 -11.84
N THR A 113 -3.29 17.07 -11.70
CA THR A 113 -2.81 18.16 -12.56
C THR A 113 -1.40 17.88 -13.06
N ALA A 114 -1.15 18.06 -14.36
CA ALA A 114 0.16 17.82 -14.97
C ALA A 114 1.28 18.69 -14.35
N ASP A 115 0.96 19.91 -13.89
CA ASP A 115 1.94 20.83 -13.31
C ASP A 115 2.70 20.22 -12.12
N LYS A 116 1.99 19.46 -11.26
CA LYS A 116 2.63 18.79 -10.11
C LYS A 116 3.67 17.77 -10.56
N MET A 117 3.42 17.04 -11.64
CA MET A 117 4.37 16.05 -12.15
C MET A 117 5.60 16.71 -12.78
N ALA A 118 5.41 17.83 -13.47
CA ALA A 118 6.51 18.59 -14.05
C ALA A 118 7.47 19.12 -12.97
N LEU A 119 6.93 19.48 -11.80
CA LEU A 119 7.68 19.99 -10.65
C LEU A 119 8.22 18.88 -9.74
N ALA A 120 7.60 17.70 -9.74
CA ALA A 120 7.97 16.59 -8.89
C ALA A 120 9.41 16.09 -9.12
N SER A 121 10.06 15.69 -8.04
CA SER A 121 11.44 15.25 -8.08
C SER A 121 11.62 13.84 -8.67
N GLY A 122 10.62 12.96 -8.55
CA GLY A 122 10.73 11.57 -9.01
C GLY A 122 11.11 11.41 -10.48
N GLY A 123 10.54 12.24 -11.37
CA GLY A 123 10.94 12.25 -12.78
C GLY A 123 12.41 12.62 -13.00
N ARG A 124 12.95 13.55 -12.20
CA ARG A 124 14.38 13.90 -12.23
C ARG A 124 15.24 12.76 -11.69
N TYR A 125 14.79 12.09 -10.62
CA TYR A 125 15.50 10.94 -10.04
C TYR A 125 15.61 9.78 -11.02
N ILE A 126 14.53 9.47 -11.74
CA ILE A 126 14.53 8.41 -12.77
C ILE A 126 15.54 8.72 -13.88
N LYS A 127 15.59 9.98 -14.37
CA LYS A 127 16.54 10.41 -15.41
C LYS A 127 18.00 10.38 -14.94
N ALA A 128 18.24 10.57 -13.64
CA ALA A 128 19.58 10.56 -13.05
C ALA A 128 20.09 9.16 -12.71
N ARG A 129 19.28 8.09 -12.87
CA ARG A 129 19.71 6.73 -12.56
C ARG A 129 20.89 6.32 -13.46
N ARG A 130 21.77 5.46 -12.92
CA ARG A 130 22.96 4.93 -13.60
C ARG A 130 22.85 3.41 -13.79
N PRO A 131 22.12 2.93 -14.81
CA PRO A 131 21.89 1.49 -15.05
C PRO A 131 23.15 0.66 -15.08
N ASP A 132 24.25 1.23 -15.57
CA ASP A 132 25.57 0.60 -15.60
C ASP A 132 26.07 0.13 -14.22
N LEU A 133 25.67 0.79 -13.13
CA LEU A 133 26.11 0.43 -11.77
C LEU A 133 25.33 -0.75 -11.16
N TYR A 134 24.10 -0.99 -11.61
CA TYR A 134 23.21 -2.01 -11.04
C TYR A 134 22.74 -3.06 -12.05
N ALA A 135 23.22 -3.01 -13.29
CA ALA A 135 22.90 -4.00 -14.32
C ALA A 135 23.20 -5.45 -13.86
N ARG A 136 24.28 -5.66 -13.13
CA ARG A 136 24.65 -6.99 -12.59
C ARG A 136 23.64 -7.56 -11.60
N LEU A 137 22.84 -6.72 -10.93
CA LEU A 137 21.82 -7.17 -9.97
C LEU A 137 20.59 -7.78 -10.66
N VAL A 138 20.42 -7.52 -11.95
CA VAL A 138 19.29 -8.02 -12.75
C VAL A 138 19.71 -9.09 -13.76
N GLU A 139 20.98 -9.53 -13.72
CA GLU A 139 21.44 -10.68 -14.49
C GLU A 139 20.77 -11.98 -13.99
N PRO A 140 20.51 -12.96 -14.88
CA PRO A 140 20.05 -14.26 -14.45
C PRO A 140 20.99 -14.88 -13.43
N LEU A 141 20.43 -15.62 -12.48
CA LEU A 141 21.25 -16.44 -11.57
C LEU A 141 22.11 -17.43 -12.38
N PRO A 142 23.29 -17.82 -11.88
CA PRO A 142 24.11 -18.86 -12.50
C PRO A 142 23.31 -20.15 -12.74
N GLU A 143 23.71 -20.90 -13.77
CA GLU A 143 23.07 -22.17 -14.10
C GLU A 143 23.03 -23.11 -12.87
N GLY A 144 21.86 -23.69 -12.61
CA GLY A 144 21.61 -24.55 -11.45
C GLY A 144 21.17 -23.82 -10.17
N GLN A 145 21.29 -22.50 -10.09
CA GLN A 145 20.73 -21.71 -8.98
C GLN A 145 19.27 -21.31 -9.23
N LYS A 146 18.49 -21.25 -8.16
CA LYS A 146 17.08 -20.81 -8.18
C LYS A 146 16.89 -19.71 -7.14
N PRO A 147 15.96 -18.76 -7.36
CA PRO A 147 15.61 -17.78 -6.34
C PRO A 147 15.11 -18.48 -5.07
N GLU A 148 15.71 -18.17 -3.93
CA GLU A 148 15.21 -18.59 -2.63
C GLU A 148 14.12 -17.63 -2.17
N VAL A 149 12.86 -18.04 -2.30
CA VAL A 149 11.70 -17.31 -1.77
C VAL A 149 11.26 -17.95 -0.46
N LEU A 150 11.87 -17.49 0.64
CA LEU A 150 11.42 -17.78 2.00
C LEU A 150 10.58 -16.60 2.48
N PRO A 151 9.24 -16.66 2.41
CA PRO A 151 8.41 -15.50 2.68
C PRO A 151 8.31 -15.15 4.18
N GLY A 152 9.06 -15.84 5.06
CA GLY A 152 9.05 -15.65 6.51
C GLY A 152 7.83 -16.28 7.21
N TRP A 153 6.90 -16.86 6.45
CA TRP A 153 5.75 -17.62 6.93
C TRP A 153 5.68 -18.97 6.22
N ARG A 154 5.10 -19.98 6.88
CA ARG A 154 4.94 -21.31 6.29
C ARG A 154 3.71 -21.30 5.38
N LEU A 155 3.89 -21.65 4.11
CA LEU A 155 2.76 -22.04 3.26
C LEU A 155 2.03 -23.19 3.97
N LYS A 156 0.76 -22.99 4.30
CA LYS A 156 -0.09 -24.06 4.81
C LYS A 156 -0.36 -25.00 3.63
N LEU A 157 0.47 -26.04 3.49
CA LEU A 157 0.20 -27.14 2.58
C LEU A 157 -1.16 -27.73 3.00
N GLY A 158 -2.14 -27.68 2.10
CA GLY A 158 -3.53 -28.04 2.38
C GLY A 158 -3.67 -29.47 2.89
N LYS A 159 -4.76 -29.70 3.65
CA LYS A 159 -5.34 -31.03 3.85
C LYS A 159 -6.28 -31.33 2.68
#